data_AF-A0A7C1P9W1-F1
#
_entry.id   AF-A0A7C1P9W1-F1
#
_cell.length_a   1.000
_cell.length_b   1.000
_cell.length_c   1.000
_cell.angle_alpha   90.00
_cell.angle_beta   90.00
_cell.angle_gamma   90.00
#
_symmetry.space_group_name_H-M   'P 1'
#
loop_
_entity.id
_entity.type
_entity.pdbx_description
1 polymer ?
#
loop_
_entity_poly.entity_id
_entity_poly.type
_entity_poly.pdbx_seq_one_letter_code
_entity_poly.pdbx_strand_id
1 'polypeptide(L)'
;IVISNHSGKPVRLTHRYWHITDQNGQVDEVSGPGVVGEQPRLDPGDTYEYSSGCPLDTPSGMMYGTYRMETDDGETFDVEIPAFSLDSPGMVRTLN
;
A
#
# COMPACT_ATOMS: atom_id res chain seq x y z
N ILE A 1 -5.26 -6.01 0.20
CA ILE A 1 -5.10 -4.79 -0.63
C ILE A 1 -5.46 -5.19 -2.06
N VAL A 2 -6.27 -4.37 -2.73
CA VAL A 2 -6.69 -4.60 -4.12
C VAL A 2 -6.21 -3.44 -4.97
N ILE A 3 -5.52 -3.75 -6.07
CA ILE A 3 -5.01 -2.79 -7.05
C ILE A 3 -5.75 -3.04 -8.36
N SER A 4 -6.41 -2.02 -8.90
CA SER A 4 -7.19 -2.14 -10.14
C SER A 4 -6.71 -1.13 -11.17
N ASN A 5 -6.43 -1.61 -12.39
CA ASN A 5 -6.00 -0.74 -13.49
C ASN A 5 -7.22 -0.24 -14.28
N HIS A 6 -7.60 1.01 -14.04
CA HIS A 6 -8.67 1.70 -14.79
C HIS A 6 -8.17 2.53 -15.96
N SER A 7 -6.88 2.47 -16.28
CA SER A 7 -6.29 3.18 -17.42
C SER A 7 -6.47 2.40 -18.72
N GLY A 8 -6.20 3.04 -19.85
CA GLY A 8 -6.18 2.41 -21.17
C GLY A 8 -4.85 1.75 -21.54
N LYS A 9 -3.88 1.67 -20.62
CA LYS A 9 -2.54 1.12 -20.86
C LYS A 9 -2.19 0.03 -19.84
N PRO A 10 -1.37 -0.97 -20.21
CA PRO A 10 -0.78 -1.87 -19.24
C PRO A 10 0.20 -1.14 -18.33
N VAL A 11 0.19 -1.50 -17.06
CA VAL A 11 1.08 -0.91 -16.03
C VAL A 11 1.65 -1.99 -15.13
N ARG A 12 2.88 -1.80 -14.66
CA ARG A 12 3.55 -2.68 -13.73
C ARG A 12 3.85 -1.95 -12.42
N LEU A 13 3.52 -2.58 -11.30
CA LEU A 13 3.99 -2.10 -9.99
C LEU A 13 5.45 -2.49 -9.83
N THR A 14 6.34 -1.50 -9.74
CA THR A 14 7.78 -1.73 -9.66
C THR A 14 8.33 -1.54 -8.25
N HIS A 15 7.80 -0.58 -7.49
CA HIS A 15 8.21 -0.29 -6.11
C HIS A 15 7.03 0.07 -5.22
N ARG A 16 7.19 -0.17 -3.92
CA ARG A 16 6.30 0.30 -2.86
C ARG A 16 7.09 1.15 -1.87
N TYR A 17 6.41 2.13 -1.30
CA TYR A 17 6.82 2.86 -0.12
C TYR A 17 5.64 2.92 0.85
N TRP A 18 5.93 2.75 2.14
CA TRP A 18 4.97 2.84 3.22
C TRP A 18 5.57 3.66 4.35
N HIS A 19 4.75 4.57 4.87
CA HIS A 19 4.97 5.28 6.12
C HIS A 19 3.93 4.79 7.13
N ILE A 20 4.42 4.20 8.21
CA ILE A 20 3.60 3.60 9.25
C ILE A 20 3.86 4.38 10.53
N THR A 21 2.80 4.82 11.19
CA THR A 21 2.89 5.51 12.48
C THR A 21 2.04 4.78 13.48
N ASP A 22 2.66 4.38 14.58
CA ASP A 22 1.99 3.68 15.66
C ASP A 22 1.23 4.66 16.58
N GLN A 23 0.46 4.15 17.55
CA GLN A 23 -0.30 4.99 18.48
C GLN A 23 0.56 5.90 19.36
N ASN A 24 1.82 5.53 19.60
CA ASN A 24 2.76 6.33 20.39
C ASN A 24 3.48 7.40 19.54
N GLY A 25 3.21 7.45 18.24
CA GLY A 25 3.88 8.36 17.30
C GLY A 25 5.23 7.84 16.80
N GLN A 26 5.58 6.58 17.06
CA GLN A 26 6.75 5.95 16.48
C GLN A 26 6.51 5.69 14.99
N VAL A 27 7.51 6.01 14.16
CA VAL A 27 7.43 5.94 12.71
C VAL A 27 8.34 4.84 12.19
N ASP A 28 7.79 3.97 11.34
CA ASP A 28 8.51 3.00 10.55
C ASP A 28 8.28 3.26 9.05
N GLU A 29 9.37 3.25 8.28
CA GLU A 29 9.33 3.40 6.83
C GLU A 29 9.75 2.11 6.16
N VAL A 30 8.92 1.62 5.23
CA VAL A 30 9.19 0.40 4.48
C VAL A 30 9.18 0.72 3.00
N SER A 31 10.31 0.50 2.33
CA SER A 31 10.42 0.64 0.88
C SER A 31 11.06 -0.57 0.25
N GLY A 32 10.72 -0.84 -1.02
CA GLY A 32 11.36 -1.91 -1.76
C GLY A 32 10.64 -2.27 -3.06
N PRO A 33 11.21 -3.22 -3.82
CA PRO A 33 10.67 -3.62 -5.10
C PRO A 33 9.37 -4.40 -4.93
N GLY A 34 8.41 -4.11 -5.80
CA GLY A 34 7.18 -4.87 -5.91
C GLY A 34 6.30 -4.88 -4.65
N VAL A 35 5.44 -5.88 -4.56
CA VAL A 35 4.63 -6.24 -3.40
C VAL A 35 4.73 -7.74 -3.19
N VAL A 36 4.84 -8.21 -1.94
CA VAL A 36 4.94 -9.66 -1.59
C VAL A 36 5.96 -10.48 -2.40
N GLY A 37 7.03 -9.84 -2.91
CA GLY A 37 8.06 -10.49 -3.74
C GLY A 37 7.77 -10.48 -5.24
N GLU A 38 6.67 -9.87 -5.66
CA GLU A 38 6.21 -9.82 -7.06
C GLU A 38 6.15 -8.39 -7.58
N GLN A 39 6.36 -8.21 -8.89
CA GLN A 39 6.11 -6.95 -9.60
C GLN A 39 4.97 -7.17 -10.60
N PRO A 40 3.70 -7.14 -10.14
CA PRO A 40 2.57 -7.48 -10.99
C PRO A 40 2.42 -6.48 -12.13
N ARG A 41 2.20 -7.02 -13.33
CA ARG A 41 1.76 -6.27 -14.52
C ARG A 41 0.25 -6.45 -14.66
N LEU A 42 -0.48 -5.34 -14.74
CA LEU A 42 -1.94 -5.29 -14.89
C LEU A 42 -2.28 -4.74 -16.27
N ASP A 43 -2.99 -5.51 -17.09
CA ASP A 43 -3.58 -5.00 -18.33
C ASP A 43 -4.79 -4.08 -18.02
N PRO A 44 -5.28 -3.29 -19.00
CA PRO A 44 -6.47 -2.47 -18.80
C PRO A 44 -7.67 -3.28 -18.29
N GLY A 45 -8.22 -2.89 -17.15
CA GLY A 45 -9.34 -3.57 -16.48
C GLY A 45 -8.94 -4.67 -15.49
N ASP A 46 -7.66 -5.06 -15.44
CA ASP A 46 -7.20 -6.09 -14.51
C ASP A 46 -7.20 -5.62 -13.06
N THR A 47 -7.26 -6.61 -12.18
CA THR A 47 -7.13 -6.41 -10.73
C THR A 47 -6.12 -7.41 -10.17
N TYR A 48 -5.28 -6.93 -9.26
CA TYR A 48 -4.35 -7.72 -8.48
C TYR A 48 -4.66 -7.56 -7.00
N GLU A 49 -4.87 -8.68 -6.31
CA GLU A 49 -5.15 -8.71 -4.88
C GLU A 49 -4.03 -9.43 -4.14
N TYR A 50 -3.58 -8.83 -3.04
CA TYR A 50 -2.62 -9.46 -2.15
C TYR A 50 -2.88 -9.09 -0.70
N SER A 51 -2.38 -9.92 0.21
CA SER A 51 -2.42 -9.69 1.65
C SER A 51 -0.99 -9.63 2.20
N SER A 52 -0.73 -8.61 3.03
CA SER A 52 0.54 -8.46 3.75
C SER A 52 0.26 -8.09 5.20
N GLY A 53 1.09 -8.58 6.12
CA GLY A 53 1.04 -8.16 7.52
C GLY A 53 1.90 -6.92 7.78
N CYS A 54 1.45 -6.07 8.69
CA CYS A 54 2.22 -4.98 9.26
C CYS A 54 2.19 -5.14 10.79
N PRO A 55 3.17 -5.84 11.39
CA PRO A 55 3.22 -5.97 12.85
C PRO A 55 3.43 -4.58 13.46
N LEU A 56 2.62 -4.25 14.46
CA LEU A 56 2.78 -3.05 15.29
C LEU A 56 2.97 -3.50 16.74
N ASP A 57 3.83 -2.78 17.47
CA ASP A 57 4.00 -2.97 18.91
C ASP A 57 2.83 -2.36 19.73
N THR A 58 1.92 -1.64 19.05
CA THR A 58 0.76 -0.98 19.67
C THR A 58 -0.57 -1.51 19.11
N PRO A 59 -1.69 -1.36 19.86
CA PRO A 59 -3.01 -1.85 19.44
C PRO A 59 -3.62 -1.10 18.25
N SER A 60 -3.09 0.08 17.92
CA SER A 60 -3.52 0.87 16.77
C SER A 60 -2.38 1.64 16.10
N GLY A 61 -2.59 2.02 14.85
CA GLY A 61 -1.69 2.89 14.09
C GLY A 61 -2.36 3.42 12.83
N MET A 62 -1.59 4.14 12.03
CA MET A 62 -1.98 4.69 10.73
C MET A 62 -0.92 4.32 9.69
N MET A 63 -1.36 4.07 8.47
CA MET A 63 -0.47 3.71 7.37
C MET A 63 -0.90 4.45 6.12
N TYR A 64 0.07 5.02 5.41
CA TYR A 64 -0.09 5.61 4.09
C TYR A 64 1.15 5.33 3.26
N GLY A 65 1.08 5.52 1.95
CA GLY A 65 2.21 5.17 1.11
C GLY A 65 2.03 5.53 -0.34
N THR A 66 2.89 4.92 -1.16
CA THR A 66 2.94 5.18 -2.59
C THR A 66 3.38 3.91 -3.31
N TYR A 67 2.73 3.60 -4.43
CA TYR A 67 3.26 2.65 -5.40
C TYR A 67 3.88 3.39 -6.57
N ARG A 68 5.08 2.97 -6.96
CA ARG A 68 5.65 3.35 -8.25
C ARG A 68 5.19 2.39 -9.32
N MET A 69 4.59 2.94 -10.36
CA MET A 69 4.10 2.23 -11.52
C MET A 69 4.96 2.57 -12.73
N GLU A 70 5.07 1.63 -13.65
CA GLU A 70 5.77 1.78 -14.93
C GLU A 70 4.90 1.24 -16.06
N THR A 71 4.76 1.99 -17.15
CA THR A 71 4.09 1.53 -18.38
C THR A 71 5.05 0.68 -19.22
N ASP A 72 4.53 -0.10 -20.17
CA ASP A 72 5.40 -0.85 -21.10
C ASP A 72 6.28 0.07 -21.98
N ASP A 73 5.92 1.35 -22.11
CA ASP A 73 6.69 2.38 -22.83
C ASP A 73 7.84 2.96 -21.96
N GLY A 74 7.96 2.56 -20.70
CA GLY A 74 8.98 3.02 -19.74
C GLY A 74 8.63 4.31 -18.99
N GLU A 75 7.44 4.89 -19.22
CA GLU A 75 6.95 6.01 -18.42
C GLU A 75 6.65 5.56 -16.99
N THR A 76 7.12 6.32 -16.00
CA THR A 76 6.91 6.02 -14.58
C THR A 76 6.02 7.07 -13.92
N PHE A 77 5.18 6.62 -13.00
CA PHE A 77 4.31 7.50 -12.22
C PHE A 77 4.03 6.89 -10.84
N ASP A 78 3.66 7.74 -9.90
CA ASP A 78 3.40 7.35 -8.52
C ASP A 78 1.89 7.36 -8.24
N VAL A 79 1.40 6.32 -7.56
CA VAL A 79 0.01 6.17 -7.12
C VAL A 79 -0.01 6.28 -5.60
N GLU A 80 -0.67 7.32 -5.09
CA GLU A 80 -0.81 7.54 -3.66
C GLU A 80 -1.77 6.52 -3.03
N ILE A 81 -1.39 6.03 -1.85
CA ILE A 81 -2.23 5.21 -0.99
C ILE A 81 -2.65 6.10 0.18
N PRO A 82 -3.94 6.52 0.23
CA PRO A 82 -4.44 7.36 1.30
C PRO A 82 -4.25 6.71 2.67
N ALA A 83 -4.15 7.55 3.71
CA ALA A 83 -3.99 7.07 5.06
C ALA A 83 -5.20 6.23 5.52
N PHE A 84 -4.93 5.06 6.10
CA PHE A 84 -5.92 4.19 6.73
C PHE A 84 -5.44 3.71 8.10
N SER A 85 -6.38 3.35 8.97
CA SER A 85 -6.05 2.88 10.32
C SER A 85 -5.74 1.40 10.36
N LEU A 86 -4.78 1.04 11.19
CA LEU A 86 -4.45 -0.32 11.57
C LEU A 86 -5.02 -0.52 12.98
N ASP A 87 -6.24 -1.04 13.11
CA ASP A 87 -6.86 -1.28 14.43
C ASP A 87 -6.92 -2.77 14.73
N SER A 88 -6.48 -3.16 15.92
CA SER A 88 -6.73 -4.52 16.42
C SER A 88 -8.23 -4.76 16.66
N PRO A 89 -8.80 -5.89 16.19
CA PRO A 89 -10.20 -6.20 16.41
C PRO A 89 -10.47 -6.37 17.91
N GLY A 90 -11.36 -5.55 18.47
CA GLY A 90 -11.74 -5.56 19.88
C GLY A 90 -11.51 -4.25 20.64
N MET A 91 -10.87 -3.25 20.02
CA MET A 91 -10.71 -1.94 20.63
C MET A 91 -11.98 -1.09 20.45
N VAL A 92 -12.79 -0.98 21.51
CA VAL A 92 -13.94 -0.07 21.54
C VAL A 92 -13.41 1.36 21.54
N ARG A 93 -13.61 2.08 20.43
CA ARG A 93 -13.34 3.52 20.37
C ARG A 93 -14.41 4.25 21.18
N THR A 94 -14.10 4.64 22.41
CA THR A 94 -14.93 5.61 23.15
C THR A 94 -14.63 7.00 22.58
N LEU A 95 -15.53 7.51 21.74
CA LEU A 95 -15.51 8.92 21.34
C LEU A 95 -16.03 9.73 22.54
N ASN A 96 -15.18 10.60 23.09
CA ASN A 96 -15.56 11.60 24.10
C ASN A 96 -16.26 12.79 23.43
#